data_AF-W1DP78-F1
#
_entry.id   AF-W1DP78-F1
#
_cell.length_a   1.000
_cell.length_b   1.000
_cell.length_c   1.000
_cell.angle_alpha   90.00
_cell.angle_beta   90.00
_cell.angle_gamma   90.00
#
_symmetry.space_group_name_H-M   'P 1'
#
loop_
_entity.id
_entity.type
_entity.pdbx_description
1 polymer ?
#
loop_
_entity_poly.entity_id
_entity_poly.type
_entity_poly.pdbx_seq_one_letter_code
_entity_poly.pdbx_strand_id
1 'polypeptide(L)' 'MSKVIDSLEKVLLPFAVKIGKQPHINAIKNGFIKLMPLTLAGAMFVLN' A
#
# COMPACT_ATOMS: atom_id res chain seq x y z
N MET A 1 6.84 16.24 22.13
CA MET A 1 6.98 15.42 20.91
C MET A 1 8.35 15.72 20.32
N SER A 2 9.16 14.70 20.12
CA SER A 2 10.60 14.83 19.88
C SER A 2 10.84 15.50 18.53
N LYS A 3 11.47 16.69 18.50
CA LYS A 3 11.81 17.44 17.27
C LYS A 3 12.49 16.59 16.18
N VAL A 4 13.16 15.51 16.60
CA VAL A 4 13.81 14.52 15.73
C VAL A 4 12.80 13.72 14.91
N ILE A 5 11.66 13.34 15.49
CA ILE A 5 10.59 12.59 14.81
C ILE A 5 9.93 13.49 13.76
N ASP A 6 9.62 14.75 14.11
CA ASP A 6 9.02 15.73 13.16
C ASP A 6 9.93 16.01 11.96
N SER A 7 11.25 16.12 12.19
CA SER A 7 12.23 16.32 11.11
C SER A 7 12.36 15.08 10.22
N LEU A 8 12.32 13.89 10.81
CA LEU A 8 12.41 12.63 10.08
C LEU A 8 11.14 12.37 9.26
N GLU A 9 9.97 12.68 9.81
CA GLU A 9 8.68 12.57 9.14
C GLU A 9 8.62 13.49 7.91
N LYS A 10 9.08 14.73 8.03
CA LYS A 10 9.18 15.66 6.89
C LYS A 10 10.06 15.16 5.74
N VAL A 11 11.03 14.29 6.03
CA VAL A 11 11.88 13.68 4.99
C VAL A 11 11.27 12.38 4.48
N LEU A 12 10.73 11.50 5.33
CA LEU A 12 10.14 10.24 4.88
C LEU A 12 8.80 10.41 4.14
N LEU A 13 7.96 11.37 4.56
CA LEU A 13 6.68 11.66 3.93
C LEU A 13 6.79 11.92 2.41
N PRO A 14 7.64 12.85 1.93
CA PRO A 14 7.75 13.10 0.50
C PRO A 14 8.30 11.90 -0.28
N PHE A 15 9.11 11.04 0.34
CA PHE A 15 9.58 9.79 -0.29
C PHE A 15 8.44 8.78 -0.42
N ALA A 16 7.67 8.57 0.64
CA ALA A 16 6.50 7.68 0.62
C ALA A 16 5.46 8.17 -0.40
N VAL A 17 5.22 9.48 -0.48
CA VAL A 17 4.30 10.09 -1.44
C VAL A 17 4.80 9.92 -2.88
N LYS A 18 6.10 10.10 -3.14
CA LYS A 18 6.68 9.90 -4.49
C LYS A 18 6.55 8.45 -4.95
N ILE A 19 6.84 7.48 -4.08
CA ILE A 19 6.70 6.04 -4.37
C ILE A 19 5.23 5.69 -4.61
N GLY A 20 4.33 6.20 -3.77
CA GLY A 20 2.88 5.95 -3.90
C GLY A 20 2.24 6.58 -5.13
N LYS A 21 2.76 7.71 -5.63
CA LYS A 21 2.26 8.40 -6.82
C LYS A 21 2.78 7.85 -8.15
N GLN A 22 3.73 6.91 -8.15
CA GLN A 22 4.20 6.33 -9.42
C GLN A 22 3.07 5.53 -10.11
N PRO A 23 2.81 5.78 -11.41
CA PRO A 23 1.75 5.09 -12.14
C PRO A 23 1.98 3.58 -12.21
N HIS A 24 3.24 3.13 -12.25
CA HIS A 24 3.61 1.70 -12.21
C HIS A 24 3.18 1.04 -10.89
N ILE A 25 3.49 1.66 -9.75
CA ILE A 25 3.13 1.15 -8.43
C ILE A 25 1.60 1.16 -8.26
N ASN A 26 0.93 2.20 -8.76
CA ASN A 26 -0.52 2.29 -8.71
C ASN A 26 -1.20 1.24 -9.59
N ALA A 27 -0.65 0.93 -10.77
CA ALA A 27 -1.14 -0.15 -11.62
C ALA A 27 -1.02 -1.53 -10.95
N ILE A 28 0.11 -1.80 -10.27
CA ILE A 28 0.31 -3.03 -9.49
C ILE A 28 -0.72 -3.12 -8.36
N LYS A 29 -0.88 -2.06 -7.55
CA LYS A 29 -1.90 -2.01 -6.49
C LYS A 29 -3.30 -2.28 -7.04
N ASN A 30 -3.66 -1.68 -8.17
CA ASN A 30 -4.96 -1.91 -8.80
C ASN A 30 -5.12 -3.35 -9.29
N GLY A 31 -4.06 -3.98 -9.79
CA GLY A 31 -4.04 -5.41 -10.12
C GLY A 31 -4.33 -6.27 -8.89
N PHE A 32 -3.65 -6.00 -7.78
CA PHE A 32 -3.90 -6.71 -6.51
C PHE A 32 -5.32 -6.48 -5.97
N ILE A 33 -5.86 -5.26 -6.06
CA ILE A 33 -7.24 -4.97 -5.64
C ILE A 33 -8.25 -5.80 -6.45
N LYS A 34 -8.01 -6.01 -7.73
CA LYS A 34 -8.85 -6.89 -8.56
C LYS A 34 -8.72 -8.37 -8.22
N LEU A 35 -7.57 -8.79 -7.67
CA LEU A 35 -7.34 -10.17 -7.24
C LEU A 35 -7.89 -10.45 -5.83
N MET A 36 -8.08 -9.43 -4.98
CA MET A 36 -8.59 -9.58 -3.62
C MET A 36 -9.92 -10.37 -3.52
N PRO A 37 -10.94 -10.13 -4.37
CA PRO A 37 -12.17 -10.90 -4.35
C PRO A 37 -11.96 -12.39 -4.68
N LEU A 38 -11.02 -12.71 -5.56
CA LEU A 38 -10.70 -14.09 -5.93
C LEU A 38 -10.03 -14.82 -4.77
N THR A 39 -9.07 -14.18 -4.10
CA THR A 39 -8.45 -14.73 -2.89
C THR A 39 -9.44 -14.89 -1.74
N LEU A 40 -10.40 -13.96 -1.60
CA LEU A 40 -11.46 -14.06 -0.60
C LEU A 40 -12.39 -15.23 -0.89
N ALA A 41 -12.79 -15.42 -2.16
CA ALA A 41 -13.59 -16.57 -2.59
C ALA A 41 -12.85 -17.89 -2.37
N GLY A 42 -11.55 -17.95 -2.67
CA GLY A 42 -10.72 -19.12 -2.39
C GLY A 42 -10.60 -19.43 -0.89
N ALA A 43 -10.42 -18.41 -0.05
CA ALA A 43 -10.38 -18.57 1.41
C ALA A 43 -11.73 -19.08 1.96
N MET A 44 -12.85 -18.58 1.45
CA MET A 44 -14.19 -19.05 1.80
C MET A 44 -14.41 -20.52 1.40
N PHE A 45 -13.83 -20.97 0.27
CA PHE A 45 -13.91 -22.36 -0.17
C PHE A 45 -13.04 -23.31 0.65
N VAL A 46 -11.90 -22.84 1.18
CA VAL A 46 -11.00 -23.65 2.02
C VAL A 46 -11.50 -23.76 3.46
N LEU A 47 -12.14 -22.72 3.99
CA LEU A 47 -12.56 -22.63 5.39
C LEU A 47 -13.94 -23.23 5.66
N ASN A 48 -14.67 -23.66 4.63
CA ASN A 48 -16.02 -24.22 4.70
C ASN A 48 -15.99 -25.70 4.32
#